data_AF-A0A1V3PNG2-F1
#
_entry.id   AF-A0A1V3PNG2-F1
#
_cell.length_a   1.000
_cell.length_b   1.000
_cell.length_c   1.000
_cell.angle_alpha   90.00
_cell.angle_beta   90.00
_cell.angle_gamma   90.00
#
_symmetry.space_group_name_H-M   'P 1'
#
loop_
_entity.id
_entity.type
_entity.pdbx_description
1 polymer ?
#
loop_
_entity_poly.entity_id
_entity_poly.type
_entity_poly.pdbx_seq_one_letter_code
_entity_poly.pdbx_strand_id
1 'polypeptide(L)'
;MSRQIHRRYQREFWPAMLAYIAIMFLLWPLLPKMHNELLKIALALLPVVPVLFVVRAMVRLVLGSDELEQRIHLIGLAVAATMVSTLSLAGGFLAAAGVIKLDGMILIWVWPTLVVVYAIGRGWASRRYGGGSDVMCNDGVALYWRLLLVALVIAAIAGLGRHQLGDYQLGMLCGMSGGLAAWGLVLAVVKWRRGGRTE
;
A
#
# COMPACT_ATOMS: atom_id res chain seq x y z
N MET A 1 13.32 -13.94 11.79
CA MET A 1 12.87 -14.48 10.47
C MET A 1 13.95 -15.24 9.66
N SER A 2 13.61 -16.38 9.04
CA SER A 2 14.51 -17.06 8.09
C SER A 2 14.51 -16.37 6.71
N ARG A 3 15.69 -16.17 6.11
CA ARG A 3 15.83 -15.48 4.80
C ARG A 3 15.03 -16.14 3.66
N GLN A 4 14.75 -17.43 3.77
CA GLN A 4 14.00 -18.19 2.77
C GLN A 4 12.51 -17.82 2.75
N ILE A 5 11.87 -17.66 3.92
CA ILE A 5 10.46 -17.26 4.02
C ILE A 5 10.28 -15.86 3.43
N HIS A 6 11.22 -14.94 3.70
CA HIS A 6 11.18 -13.59 3.15
C HIS A 6 11.28 -13.57 1.62
N ARG A 7 12.22 -14.32 1.04
CA ARG A 7 12.37 -14.43 -0.41
C ARG A 7 11.14 -15.01 -1.09
N ARG A 8 10.52 -16.01 -0.46
CA ARG A 8 9.26 -16.58 -0.96
C ARG A 8 8.13 -15.57 -0.92
N TYR A 9 7.99 -14.83 0.19
CA TYR A 9 7.01 -13.75 0.29
C TYR A 9 7.21 -12.71 -0.81
N GLN A 10 8.45 -12.25 -1.04
CA GLN A 10 8.73 -11.28 -2.11
C GLN A 10 8.40 -11.83 -3.51
N ARG A 11 8.70 -13.10 -3.77
CA ARG A 11 8.38 -13.78 -5.03
C ARG A 11 6.87 -13.96 -5.25
N GLU A 12 6.09 -14.12 -4.19
CA GLU A 12 4.62 -14.20 -4.29
C GLU A 12 3.99 -12.79 -4.38
N PHE A 13 4.57 -11.81 -3.67
CA PHE A 13 4.07 -10.44 -3.58
C PHE A 13 4.21 -9.64 -4.89
N TRP A 14 5.42 -9.60 -5.47
CA TRP A 14 5.70 -8.74 -6.62
C TRP A 14 4.87 -9.09 -7.87
N PRO A 15 4.75 -10.36 -8.29
CA PRO A 15 3.90 -10.73 -9.42
C PRO A 15 2.43 -10.40 -9.19
N ALA A 16 1.92 -10.62 -7.97
CA ALA A 16 0.55 -10.27 -7.63
C ALA A 16 0.31 -8.75 -7.69
N MET A 17 1.26 -7.95 -7.19
CA MET A 17 1.15 -6.50 -7.26
C MET A 17 1.24 -5.98 -8.71
N LEU A 18 2.13 -6.56 -9.53
CA LEU A 18 2.21 -6.23 -10.95
C LEU A 18 0.91 -6.59 -11.69
N ALA A 19 0.32 -7.75 -11.38
CA ALA A 19 -0.97 -8.16 -11.93
C ALA A 19 -2.09 -7.19 -11.52
N TYR A 20 -2.14 -6.79 -10.24
CA TYR A 20 -3.10 -5.80 -9.75
C TYR A 20 -3.00 -4.48 -10.53
N ILE A 21 -1.78 -3.94 -10.66
CA ILE A 21 -1.52 -2.71 -11.41
C ILE A 21 -1.95 -2.90 -12.87
N ALA A 22 -1.50 -3.97 -13.54
CA ALA A 22 -1.85 -4.22 -14.93
C ALA A 22 -3.37 -4.29 -15.15
N ILE A 23 -4.11 -4.99 -14.27
CA ILE A 23 -5.57 -5.04 -14.34
C ILE A 23 -6.16 -3.64 -14.16
N MET A 24 -5.69 -2.85 -13.19
CA MET A 24 -6.21 -1.48 -13.01
C MET A 24 -5.95 -0.58 -14.22
N PHE A 25 -4.79 -0.69 -14.89
CA PHE A 25 -4.48 0.17 -16.04
C PHE A 25 -5.11 -0.28 -17.36
N LEU A 26 -5.10 -1.59 -17.63
CA LEU A 26 -5.61 -2.11 -18.89
C LEU A 26 -7.12 -2.28 -18.84
N LEU A 27 -7.65 -2.82 -17.75
CA LEU A 27 -9.03 -3.30 -17.67
C LEU A 27 -10.02 -2.19 -17.33
N TRP A 28 -9.65 -1.27 -16.43
CA TRP A 28 -10.56 -0.23 -15.94
C TRP A 28 -11.10 0.71 -17.03
N PRO A 29 -10.29 1.17 -18.00
CA PRO A 29 -10.76 1.93 -19.17
C PRO A 29 -11.79 1.22 -20.06
N LEU A 30 -11.80 -0.11 -20.04
CA LEU A 30 -12.65 -0.94 -20.90
C LEU A 30 -14.03 -1.16 -20.28
N LEU A 31 -14.15 -1.08 -18.94
CA LEU A 31 -15.39 -1.35 -18.22
C LEU A 31 -16.59 -0.47 -18.63
N PRO A 32 -16.44 0.85 -18.89
CA PRO A 32 -17.56 1.69 -19.32
C PRO A 32 -18.10 1.33 -20.70
N LYS A 33 -17.29 0.65 -21.54
CA LYS A 33 -17.63 0.30 -22.92
C LYS A 33 -18.32 -1.06 -23.04
N MET A 34 -18.51 -1.76 -21.93
CA MET A 34 -19.11 -3.09 -21.91
C MET A 34 -20.61 -3.04 -21.76
N HIS A 35 -21.31 -3.66 -22.72
CA HIS A 35 -22.77 -3.76 -22.76
C HIS A 35 -23.31 -4.96 -21.96
N ASN A 36 -22.46 -5.95 -21.66
CA ASN A 36 -22.84 -7.11 -20.86
C ASN A 36 -22.53 -6.87 -19.37
N GLU A 37 -23.60 -6.73 -18.56
CA GLU A 37 -23.50 -6.45 -17.13
C GLU A 37 -22.79 -7.55 -16.33
N LEU A 38 -23.01 -8.83 -16.65
CA LEU A 38 -22.35 -9.94 -15.95
C LEU A 38 -20.84 -9.93 -16.19
N LEU A 39 -20.42 -9.67 -17.43
CA LEU A 39 -19.01 -9.57 -17.79
C LEU A 39 -18.36 -8.36 -17.10
N LYS A 40 -19.07 -7.23 -17.04
CA LYS A 40 -18.62 -6.02 -16.36
C LYS A 40 -18.40 -6.24 -14.87
N ILE A 41 -19.32 -6.93 -14.18
CA ILE A 41 -19.17 -7.28 -12.76
C ILE A 41 -17.95 -8.19 -12.56
N ALA A 42 -17.81 -9.23 -13.37
CA ALA A 42 -16.69 -10.17 -13.26
C ALA A 42 -15.33 -9.46 -13.43
N LEU A 43 -15.23 -8.55 -14.40
CA LEU A 43 -14.02 -7.78 -14.68
C LEU A 43 -13.76 -6.69 -13.63
N ALA A 44 -14.81 -6.05 -13.09
CA ALA A 44 -14.68 -5.07 -12.02
C ALA A 44 -14.15 -5.69 -10.71
N LEU A 45 -14.46 -6.96 -10.45
CA LEU A 45 -13.97 -7.71 -9.28
C LEU A 45 -12.60 -8.38 -9.52
N LEU A 46 -12.12 -8.46 -10.76
CA LEU A 46 -10.84 -9.07 -11.11
C LEU A 46 -9.63 -8.55 -10.30
N PRO A 47 -9.51 -7.24 -9.98
CA PRO A 47 -8.41 -6.72 -9.15
C PRO A 47 -8.36 -7.31 -7.73
N VAL A 48 -9.45 -7.89 -7.23
CA VAL A 48 -9.50 -8.53 -5.90
C VAL A 48 -8.64 -9.81 -5.89
N VAL A 49 -8.57 -10.53 -7.01
CA VAL A 49 -7.86 -11.82 -7.09
C VAL A 49 -6.36 -11.67 -6.76
N PRO A 50 -5.59 -10.75 -7.39
CA PRO A 50 -4.21 -10.48 -6.97
C PRO A 50 -4.06 -10.07 -5.50
N VAL A 51 -4.99 -9.27 -4.98
CA VAL A 51 -4.96 -8.85 -3.56
C VAL A 51 -5.11 -10.06 -2.62
N LEU A 52 -5.96 -11.03 -2.95
CA LEU A 52 -6.08 -12.27 -2.19
C LEU A 52 -4.78 -13.09 -2.19
N PHE A 53 -4.02 -13.10 -3.29
CA PHE A 53 -2.70 -13.72 -3.32
C PHE A 53 -1.71 -13.01 -2.39
N VAL A 54 -1.73 -11.68 -2.35
CA VAL A 54 -0.92 -10.89 -1.39
C VAL A 54 -1.30 -11.22 0.05
N VAL A 55 -2.60 -11.28 0.37
CA VAL A 55 -3.09 -11.66 1.70
C VAL A 55 -2.63 -13.07 2.06
N ARG A 56 -2.75 -14.04 1.15
CA ARG A 56 -2.27 -15.42 1.36
C ARG A 56 -0.77 -15.47 1.64
N ALA A 57 0.04 -14.74 0.88
CA ALA A 57 1.47 -14.64 1.10
C ALA A 57 1.79 -14.02 2.47
N MET A 58 1.02 -13.00 2.87
CA MET A 58 1.16 -12.34 4.16
C MET A 58 0.79 -13.24 5.34
N VAL A 59 -0.31 -14.00 5.25
CA VAL A 59 -0.71 -14.97 6.28
C VAL A 59 0.37 -16.02 6.49
N ARG A 60 0.92 -16.57 5.40
CA ARG A 60 2.02 -17.53 5.47
C ARG A 60 3.28 -16.94 6.10
N LEU A 61 3.59 -15.69 5.77
CA LEU A 61 4.71 -14.97 6.37
C LEU A 61 4.52 -14.87 7.90
N VAL A 62 3.36 -14.42 8.36
CA VAL A 62 3.07 -14.27 9.80
C VAL A 62 3.12 -15.62 10.51
N LEU A 63 2.45 -16.65 9.98
CA LEU A 63 2.43 -17.99 10.59
C LEU A 63 3.80 -18.66 10.62
N GLY A 64 4.69 -18.34 9.67
CA GLY A 64 6.07 -18.81 9.64
C GLY A 64 7.06 -17.94 10.43
N SER A 65 6.60 -16.87 11.07
CA SER A 65 7.42 -15.97 11.89
C SER A 65 7.48 -16.46 13.33
N ASP A 66 8.50 -16.02 14.07
CA ASP A 66 8.61 -16.29 15.51
C ASP A 66 7.51 -15.57 16.33
N GLU A 67 7.36 -15.93 17.60
CA GLU A 67 6.29 -15.40 18.46
C GLU A 67 6.37 -13.87 18.63
N LEU A 68 7.59 -13.32 18.70
CA LEU A 68 7.80 -11.88 18.85
C LEU A 68 7.38 -11.14 17.56
N GLU A 69 7.78 -11.63 16.40
CA GLU A 69 7.39 -11.10 15.10
C GLU A 69 5.87 -11.20 14.88
N GLN A 70 5.25 -12.33 15.26
CA GLN A 70 3.80 -12.49 15.22
C GLN A 70 3.08 -11.48 16.12
N ARG A 71 3.58 -11.26 17.35
CA ARG A 71 3.07 -10.23 18.27
C ARG A 71 3.20 -8.83 17.66
N ILE A 72 4.31 -8.51 17.02
CA ILE A 72 4.52 -7.23 16.34
C ILE A 72 3.53 -7.05 15.18
N HIS A 73 3.31 -8.10 14.38
CA HIS A 73 2.30 -8.10 13.31
C HIS A 73 0.88 -7.87 13.86
N LEU A 74 0.53 -8.53 14.96
CA LEU A 74 -0.77 -8.41 15.61
C LEU A 74 -1.00 -6.99 16.16
N ILE A 75 0.01 -6.37 16.79
CA ILE A 75 -0.09 -4.98 17.25
C ILE A 75 -0.29 -4.03 16.07
N GLY A 76 0.47 -4.22 14.98
CA GLY A 76 0.29 -3.43 13.76
C GLY A 76 -1.12 -3.56 13.18
N LEU A 77 -1.67 -4.77 13.13
CA LEU A 77 -3.03 -5.03 12.66
C LEU A 77 -4.08 -4.42 13.58
N ALA A 78 -3.90 -4.50 14.90
CA ALA A 78 -4.80 -3.88 15.87
C ALA A 78 -4.85 -2.36 15.70
N VAL A 79 -3.70 -1.69 15.58
CA VAL A 79 -3.63 -0.24 15.32
C VAL A 79 -4.33 0.11 14.01
N ALA A 80 -4.05 -0.64 12.93
CA ALA A 80 -4.68 -0.41 11.63
C ALA A 80 -6.19 -0.59 11.67
N ALA A 81 -6.66 -1.69 12.25
CA ALA A 81 -8.08 -2.00 12.36
C ALA A 81 -8.81 -0.92 13.17
N THR A 82 -8.29 -0.55 14.35
CA THR A 82 -8.92 0.46 15.21
C THR A 82 -8.94 1.84 14.55
N MET A 83 -7.83 2.29 13.96
CA MET A 83 -7.78 3.61 13.33
C MET A 83 -8.68 3.68 12.08
N VAL A 84 -8.57 2.70 11.17
CA VAL A 84 -9.34 2.73 9.91
C VAL A 84 -10.83 2.53 10.16
N SER A 85 -11.22 1.67 11.11
CA SER A 85 -12.64 1.52 11.48
C SER A 85 -13.20 2.79 12.13
N THR A 86 -12.46 3.42 13.05
CA THR A 86 -12.89 4.68 13.69
C THR A 86 -13.01 5.82 12.69
N LEU A 87 -12.04 5.96 11.77
CA LEU A 87 -12.10 6.96 10.70
C LEU A 87 -13.26 6.70 9.74
N SER A 88 -13.49 5.44 9.37
CA SER A 88 -14.63 5.05 8.53
C SER A 88 -15.97 5.34 9.23
N LEU A 89 -16.06 5.07 10.53
CA LEU A 89 -17.26 5.36 11.33
C LEU A 89 -17.53 6.86 11.41
N ALA A 90 -16.50 7.66 11.70
CA ALA A 90 -16.59 9.11 11.70
C ALA A 90 -17.04 9.62 10.32
N GLY A 91 -16.38 9.20 9.24
CA GLY A 91 -16.77 9.54 7.87
C GLY A 91 -18.21 9.14 7.54
N GLY A 92 -18.64 7.96 7.99
CA GLY A 92 -20.02 7.48 7.85
C GLY A 92 -21.03 8.37 8.56
N PHE A 93 -20.76 8.81 9.79
CA PHE A 93 -21.62 9.76 10.50
C PHE A 93 -21.67 11.13 9.81
N LEU A 94 -20.53 11.66 9.36
CA LEU A 94 -20.50 12.92 8.61
C LEU A 94 -21.31 12.82 7.32
N ALA A 95 -21.25 11.68 6.62
CA ALA A 95 -22.04 11.44 5.42
C ALA A 95 -23.53 11.31 5.73
N ALA A 96 -23.89 10.56 6.79
CA ALA A 96 -25.27 10.39 7.23
C ALA A 96 -25.92 11.71 7.68
N ALA A 97 -25.15 12.60 8.29
CA ALA A 97 -25.58 13.95 8.67
C ALA A 97 -25.67 14.94 7.48
N GLY A 98 -25.31 14.51 6.26
CA GLY A 98 -25.30 15.36 5.07
C GLY A 98 -24.18 16.39 5.04
N VAL A 99 -23.19 16.31 5.93
CA VAL A 99 -22.05 17.24 6.02
C VAL A 99 -21.08 17.03 4.86
N ILE A 100 -20.85 15.77 4.46
CA ILE A 100 -19.98 15.41 3.34
C ILE A 100 -20.68 14.43 2.39
N LYS A 101 -20.42 14.54 1.09
CA LYS A 101 -20.85 13.56 0.09
C LYS A 101 -19.72 12.56 -0.16
N LEU A 102 -19.91 11.31 0.22
CA LEU A 102 -18.96 10.23 -0.05
C LEU A 102 -19.43 9.43 -1.26
N ASP A 103 -18.56 9.32 -2.27
CA ASP A 103 -18.74 8.43 -3.40
C ASP A 103 -18.12 7.04 -3.11
N GLY A 104 -18.55 6.00 -3.82
CA GLY A 104 -18.05 4.63 -3.69
C GLY A 104 -16.54 4.49 -3.91
N MET A 105 -15.90 5.47 -4.55
CA MET A 105 -14.44 5.56 -4.64
C MET A 105 -13.74 5.52 -3.27
N ILE A 106 -14.40 5.97 -2.19
CA ILE A 106 -13.85 5.93 -0.83
C ILE A 106 -13.52 4.50 -0.37
N LEU A 107 -14.29 3.50 -0.82
CA LEU A 107 -14.09 2.10 -0.45
C LEU A 107 -12.79 1.52 -1.01
N ILE A 108 -12.34 2.04 -2.16
CA ILE A 108 -11.07 1.65 -2.79
C ILE A 108 -9.90 2.06 -1.89
N TRP A 109 -10.03 3.18 -1.16
CA TRP A 109 -8.98 3.72 -0.29
C TRP A 109 -8.88 3.06 1.09
N VAL A 110 -9.89 2.28 1.49
CA VAL A 110 -9.89 1.58 2.79
C VAL A 110 -8.70 0.63 2.89
N TRP A 111 -8.48 -0.19 1.86
CA TRP A 111 -7.40 -1.17 1.88
C TRP A 111 -5.99 -0.53 1.88
N PRO A 112 -5.66 0.44 1.00
CA PRO A 112 -4.40 1.18 1.08
C PRO A 112 -4.17 1.85 2.43
N THR A 113 -5.19 2.50 3.00
CA THR A 113 -5.09 3.16 4.30
C THR A 113 -4.77 2.14 5.39
N LEU A 114 -5.42 0.98 5.37
CA LEU A 114 -5.16 -0.11 6.31
C LEU A 114 -3.71 -0.60 6.20
N VAL A 115 -3.17 -0.77 4.99
CA VAL A 115 -1.77 -1.17 4.77
C VAL A 115 -0.79 -0.13 5.32
N VAL A 116 -1.06 1.16 5.09
CA VAL A 116 -0.20 2.26 5.57
C VAL A 116 -0.19 2.33 7.10
N VAL A 117 -1.37 2.36 7.72
CA VAL A 117 -1.47 2.42 9.19
C VAL A 117 -0.88 1.16 9.82
N TYR A 118 -1.09 0.00 9.21
CA TYR A 118 -0.47 -1.25 9.61
C TYR A 118 1.06 -1.17 9.62
N ALA A 119 1.66 -0.65 8.55
CA ALA A 119 3.11 -0.51 8.44
C ALA A 119 3.67 0.42 9.54
N ILE A 120 2.96 1.52 9.82
CA ILE A 120 3.31 2.47 10.90
C ILE A 120 3.21 1.78 12.27
N GLY A 121 2.08 1.12 12.57
CA GLY A 121 1.84 0.43 13.84
C GLY A 121 2.85 -0.69 14.07
N ARG A 122 3.17 -1.46 13.03
CA ARG A 122 4.20 -2.51 13.08
C ARG A 122 5.59 -1.94 13.35
N GLY A 123 5.95 -0.83 12.70
CA GLY A 123 7.22 -0.14 12.92
C GLY A 123 7.35 0.42 14.33
N TRP A 124 6.28 1.00 14.87
CA TRP A 124 6.21 1.45 16.26
C TRP A 124 6.38 0.29 17.26
N ALA A 125 5.65 -0.81 17.04
CA ALA A 125 5.74 -2.00 17.89
C ALA A 125 7.15 -2.62 17.85
N SER A 126 7.76 -2.73 16.67
CA SER A 126 9.12 -3.25 16.52
C SER A 126 10.16 -2.44 17.30
N ARG A 127 10.09 -1.10 17.27
CA ARG A 127 10.98 -0.23 18.05
C ARG A 127 10.82 -0.43 19.57
N ARG A 128 9.60 -0.74 20.04
CA ARG A 128 9.32 -0.97 21.46
C ARG A 128 10.01 -2.22 22.00
N TYR A 129 10.13 -3.26 21.18
CA TYR A 129 10.74 -4.55 21.56
C TYR A 129 12.24 -4.63 21.28
N GLY A 130 12.92 -3.49 21.05
CA GLY A 130 14.37 -3.46 20.79
C GLY A 130 14.76 -4.02 19.41
N GLY A 131 13.79 -4.30 18.54
CA GLY A 131 14.06 -4.56 17.14
C GLY A 131 14.67 -3.30 16.53
N GLY A 132 15.85 -3.45 15.93
CA GLY A 132 16.34 -2.48 14.95
C GLY A 132 15.24 -2.18 13.94
N SER A 133 15.35 -1.08 13.21
CA SER A 133 14.39 -0.62 12.18
C SER A 133 14.22 -1.58 10.97
N ASP A 134 14.25 -2.88 11.21
CA ASP A 134 14.35 -4.00 10.27
C ASP A 134 13.00 -4.29 9.60
N VAL A 135 11.89 -3.77 10.13
CA VAL A 135 10.56 -3.82 9.49
C VAL A 135 10.58 -3.18 8.09
N MET A 136 11.54 -2.29 7.82
CA MET A 136 11.74 -1.65 6.52
C MET A 136 13.17 -1.80 5.95
N CYS A 137 14.11 -2.34 6.73
CA CYS A 137 15.53 -2.42 6.37
C CYS A 137 16.07 -3.85 6.46
N ASN A 138 15.63 -4.77 5.60
CA ASN A 138 16.54 -5.83 5.17
C ASN A 138 16.06 -6.56 3.89
N ASP A 139 16.41 -5.99 2.74
CA ASP A 139 16.69 -6.76 1.51
C ASP A 139 17.17 -5.79 0.42
N GLY A 140 18.50 -5.63 0.29
CA GLY A 140 19.28 -5.18 -0.89
C GLY A 140 18.96 -3.85 -1.59
N VAL A 141 17.73 -3.33 -1.51
CA VAL A 141 17.21 -2.15 -2.18
C VAL A 141 16.75 -1.22 -1.06
N ALA A 142 17.52 -0.16 -0.85
CA ALA A 142 17.29 0.78 0.23
C ALA A 142 15.86 1.36 0.20
N LEU A 143 15.27 1.61 1.37
CA LEU A 143 13.90 2.10 1.54
C LEU A 143 13.55 3.30 0.64
N TYR A 144 14.52 4.19 0.39
CA TYR A 144 14.36 5.30 -0.55
C TYR A 144 14.08 4.82 -1.98
N TRP A 145 14.74 3.76 -2.47
CA TRP A 145 14.49 3.20 -3.80
C TRP A 145 13.09 2.59 -3.92
N ARG A 146 12.56 1.99 -2.85
CA ARG A 146 11.18 1.48 -2.86
C ARG A 146 10.17 2.62 -2.89
N LEU A 147 10.39 3.68 -2.11
CA LEU A 147 9.55 4.89 -2.15
C LEU A 147 9.61 5.59 -3.51
N LEU A 148 10.79 5.65 -4.13
CA LEU A 148 10.99 6.20 -5.46
C LEU A 148 10.34 5.32 -6.54
N LEU A 149 10.40 3.99 -6.42
CA LEU A 149 9.70 3.09 -7.33
C LEU A 149 8.18 3.22 -7.20
N VAL A 150 7.64 3.32 -5.98
CA VAL A 150 6.21 3.56 -5.76
C VAL A 150 5.81 4.93 -6.29
N ALA A 151 6.61 5.98 -6.04
CA ALA A 151 6.37 7.31 -6.57
C ALA A 151 6.44 7.34 -8.11
N LEU A 152 7.39 6.62 -8.72
CA LEU A 152 7.55 6.49 -10.16
C LEU A 152 6.41 5.68 -10.78
N VAL A 153 5.95 4.62 -10.11
CA VAL A 153 4.76 3.88 -10.51
C VAL A 153 3.54 4.81 -10.45
N ILE A 154 3.30 5.53 -9.35
CA ILE A 154 2.19 6.49 -9.24
C ILE A 154 2.30 7.61 -10.30
N ALA A 155 3.51 8.09 -10.62
CA ALA A 155 3.74 9.09 -11.65
C ALA A 155 3.52 8.55 -13.07
N ALA A 156 3.95 7.31 -13.35
CA ALA A 156 3.71 6.62 -14.62
C ALA A 156 2.20 6.33 -14.81
N ILE A 157 1.53 5.97 -13.72
CA ILE A 157 0.08 5.80 -13.62
C ILE A 157 -0.64 7.12 -13.94
N ALA A 158 -0.24 8.21 -13.30
CA ALA A 158 -0.80 9.54 -13.54
C ALA A 158 -0.51 10.01 -14.98
N GLY A 159 0.63 9.63 -15.55
CA GLY A 159 1.03 9.93 -16.93
C GLY A 159 0.26 9.16 -18.00
N LEU A 160 0.08 7.85 -17.81
CA LEU A 160 -0.65 6.98 -18.74
C LEU A 160 -2.17 7.19 -18.64
N GLY A 161 -2.67 7.54 -17.44
CA GLY A 161 -4.08 7.82 -17.18
C GLY A 161 -4.52 9.25 -17.49
N ARG A 162 -3.65 10.14 -18.00
CA ARG A 162 -3.96 11.59 -18.16
C ARG A 162 -5.23 11.86 -18.96
N HIS A 163 -5.58 10.98 -19.89
CA HIS A 163 -6.77 11.14 -20.74
C HIS A 163 -8.07 10.59 -20.13
N GLN A 164 -8.02 9.93 -18.96
CA GLN A 164 -9.19 9.28 -18.34
C GLN A 164 -9.42 9.65 -16.87
N LEU A 165 -8.47 10.34 -16.24
CA LEU A 165 -8.56 10.79 -14.85
C LEU A 165 -9.15 12.21 -14.84
N GLY A 166 -10.14 12.46 -13.97
CA GLY A 166 -10.61 13.84 -13.75
C GLY A 166 -9.55 14.69 -13.07
N ASP A 167 -9.60 16.01 -13.25
CA ASP A 167 -8.57 16.97 -12.77
C ASP A 167 -8.21 16.78 -11.28
N TYR A 168 -9.19 16.44 -10.44
CA TYR A 168 -8.98 16.16 -9.02
C TYR A 168 -8.21 14.86 -8.77
N GLN A 169 -8.51 13.79 -9.50
CA GLN A 169 -7.82 12.50 -9.39
C GLN A 169 -6.37 12.62 -9.89
N LEU A 170 -6.17 13.39 -10.95
CA LEU A 170 -4.86 13.73 -11.49
C LEU A 170 -4.03 14.54 -10.47
N GLY A 171 -4.64 15.57 -9.87
CA GLY A 171 -4.02 16.37 -8.81
C GLY A 171 -3.64 15.55 -7.58
N MET A 172 -4.52 14.64 -7.14
CA MET A 172 -4.27 13.76 -5.99
C MET A 172 -3.13 12.76 -6.26
N LEU A 173 -3.11 12.11 -7.42
CA LEU A 173 -2.06 11.16 -7.79
C LEU A 173 -0.70 11.87 -7.97
N CYS A 174 -0.68 13.04 -8.59
CA CYS A 174 0.53 13.87 -8.69
C CYS A 174 1.02 14.30 -7.30
N GLY A 175 0.13 14.74 -6.40
CA GLY A 175 0.47 15.10 -5.02
C GLY A 175 1.03 13.93 -4.21
N MET A 176 0.44 12.74 -4.33
CA MET A 176 0.94 11.52 -3.68
C MET A 176 2.31 11.10 -4.23
N SER A 177 2.51 11.16 -5.55
CA SER A 177 3.81 10.86 -6.17
C SER A 177 4.90 11.81 -5.70
N GLY A 178 4.59 13.12 -5.63
CA GLY A 178 5.51 14.15 -5.16
C GLY A 178 5.86 13.99 -3.69
N GLY A 179 4.87 13.72 -2.84
CA GLY A 179 5.07 13.48 -1.40
C GLY A 179 5.93 12.26 -1.13
N LEU A 180 5.68 11.15 -1.83
CA LEU A 180 6.47 9.92 -1.69
C LEU A 180 7.89 10.06 -2.25
N ALA A 181 8.06 10.77 -3.37
CA ALA A 181 9.37 11.07 -3.93
C ALA A 181 10.19 11.99 -3.01
N ALA A 182 9.58 13.05 -2.48
CA ALA A 182 10.22 13.96 -1.53
C ALA A 182 10.63 13.22 -0.25
N TRP A 183 9.75 12.39 0.31
CA TRP A 183 10.08 11.59 1.50
C TRP A 183 11.18 10.57 1.22
N GLY A 184 11.16 9.92 0.05
CA GLY A 184 12.23 9.05 -0.42
C GLY A 184 13.57 9.78 -0.51
N LEU A 185 13.59 10.98 -1.07
CA LEU A 185 14.78 11.83 -1.19
C LEU A 185 15.31 12.28 0.18
N VAL A 186 14.44 12.70 1.10
CA VAL A 186 14.83 13.08 2.47
C VAL A 186 15.52 11.91 3.17
N LEU A 187 14.97 10.70 3.06
CA LEU A 187 15.58 9.50 3.64
C LEU A 187 16.94 9.16 2.99
N ALA A 188 17.07 9.36 1.68
CA ALA A 188 18.35 9.21 0.97
C ALA A 188 19.41 10.20 1.48
N VAL A 189 19.03 11.48 1.63
CA VAL A 189 19.92 12.54 2.14
C VAL A 189 20.30 12.30 3.60
N VAL A 190 19.36 11.91 4.46
CA VAL A 190 19.63 11.59 5.86
C VAL A 190 20.58 10.39 6.00
N LYS A 191 20.42 9.37 5.15
CA LYS A 191 21.33 8.22 5.12
C LYS A 191 22.73 8.63 4.65
N TRP A 192 22.82 9.43 3.60
CA TRP A 192 24.11 9.95 3.09
C TRP A 192 24.85 10.80 4.13
N ARG A 193 24.14 11.69 4.84
CA ARG A 193 24.71 12.51 5.93
C ARG A 193 25.15 11.70 7.15
N ARG A 194 24.55 10.54 7.43
CA ARG A 194 24.96 9.65 8.52
C ARG A 194 26.16 8.77 8.14
N GLY A 195 26.34 8.45 6.84
CA GLY A 195 27.48 7.71 6.34
C GLY A 195 28.78 8.52 6.26
N GLY A 196 28.71 9.85 6.14
CA GLY A 196 29.88 10.74 6.12
C GLY A 196 30.34 11.26 7.49
N ARG A 197 29.86 10.69 8.60
CA ARG A 197 30.20 11.12 9.97
C ARG A 197 30.98 10.04 10.74
N THR A 198 31.51 9.05 10.02
CA THR A 198 32.33 7.94 10.53
C THR A 198 33.70 7.90 9.85
N GLU A 199 34.25 9.08 9.53
CA GLU A 199 35.67 9.27 9.22
C GLU A 199 36.27 10.25 10.22
#